data_AF-A0A2L1GFY9-F1
#
_entry.id   AF-A0A2L1GFY9-F1
#
_cell.length_a   1.000
_cell.length_b   1.000
_cell.length_c   1.000
_cell.angle_alpha   90.00
_cell.angle_beta   90.00
_cell.angle_gamma   90.00
#
_symmetry.space_group_name_H-M   'P 1'
#
loop_
_entity.id
_entity.type
_entity.pdbx_description
1 polymer ?
#
loop_
_entity_poly.entity_id
_entity_poly.type
_entity_poly.pdbx_seq_one_letter_code
_entity_poly.pdbx_strand_id
1 'polypeptide(L)'
;KYIWLAMKHGAGMNGTTCSCSGENQTNSCDDIPTIDLIPQYLRFLQEWVEHFCEQRQEKVKPVIENCKSCKNTSGERKIGGTCNGECKTECEKKCKNKCDAYKNFIEKCVTAAGGTSGSPWSKRWDQIYMRYSKYIEDAK
;
A
#
# COMPACT_ATOMS: atom_id res chain seq x y z
N LYS A 1 6.09 -26.49 -16.06
CA LYS A 1 7.57 -26.57 -15.96
C LYS A 1 8.29 -25.76 -17.03
N TYR A 2 8.09 -26.02 -18.33
CA TYR A 2 8.78 -25.29 -19.42
C TYR A 2 8.46 -23.78 -19.46
N ILE A 3 7.20 -23.40 -19.22
CA ILE A 3 6.77 -21.98 -19.16
C ILE A 3 7.53 -21.23 -18.05
N TRP A 4 7.61 -21.80 -16.85
CA TRP A 4 8.34 -21.23 -15.70
C TRP A 4 9.83 -21.02 -16.00
N LEU A 5 10.49 -22.03 -16.59
CA LEU A 5 11.91 -21.94 -16.92
C LEU A 5 12.20 -20.84 -17.95
N ALA A 6 11.32 -20.69 -18.96
CA ALA A 6 11.42 -19.61 -19.94
C ALA A 6 11.22 -18.22 -19.30
N MET A 7 10.27 -18.09 -18.37
CA MET A 7 10.04 -16.84 -17.63
C MET A 7 11.24 -16.46 -16.76
N LYS A 8 11.84 -17.41 -16.03
CA LYS A 8 13.06 -17.17 -15.24
C LYS A 8 14.23 -16.69 -16.12
N HIS A 9 14.44 -17.36 -17.24
CA HIS A 9 15.48 -16.99 -18.20
C HIS A 9 15.21 -15.59 -18.80
N GLY A 10 13.95 -15.29 -19.18
CA GLY A 10 13.58 -13.98 -19.71
C GLY A 10 13.78 -12.84 -18.70
N ALA A 11 13.58 -13.11 -17.41
CA ALA A 11 13.80 -12.15 -16.33
C ALA A 11 15.29 -12.03 -15.89
N GLY A 12 16.21 -12.78 -16.49
CA GLY A 12 17.63 -12.77 -16.13
C GLY A 12 17.94 -13.32 -14.73
N MET A 13 17.04 -14.13 -14.17
CA MET A 13 17.18 -14.70 -12.82
C MET A 13 18.07 -15.95 -12.88
N ASN A 14 19.38 -15.74 -12.74
CA ASN A 14 20.39 -16.80 -12.87
C ASN A 14 20.88 -17.37 -11.52
N GLY A 15 20.31 -16.93 -10.39
CA GLY A 15 20.69 -17.33 -9.03
C GLY A 15 19.50 -17.79 -8.18
N THR A 16 19.78 -18.57 -7.13
CA THR A 16 18.82 -19.25 -6.23
C THR A 16 18.02 -18.32 -5.32
N THR A 17 18.34 -17.04 -5.28
CA THR A 17 17.76 -16.06 -4.35
C THR A 17 16.75 -15.15 -5.04
N CYS A 18 15.47 -15.49 -4.93
CA CYS A 18 14.33 -14.62 -5.23
C CYS A 18 13.69 -14.24 -3.91
N SER A 19 13.87 -13.01 -3.48
CA SER A 19 13.07 -12.45 -2.40
C SER A 19 11.77 -11.91 -2.99
N CYS A 20 10.82 -12.80 -3.29
CA CYS A 20 9.49 -12.43 -3.79
C CYS A 20 8.39 -12.51 -2.70
N SER A 21 8.76 -12.60 -1.42
CA SER A 21 7.79 -12.60 -0.32
C SER A 21 8.44 -12.02 0.93
N GLY A 22 7.78 -11.06 1.57
CA GLY A 22 8.20 -10.43 2.82
C GLY A 22 8.09 -11.32 4.05
N GLU A 23 8.17 -12.63 3.90
CA GLU A 23 8.17 -13.61 4.98
C GLU A 23 9.49 -14.38 4.95
N ASN A 24 9.98 -14.78 6.13
CA ASN A 24 11.17 -15.64 6.31
C ASN A 24 10.93 -17.05 5.73
N GLN A 25 10.69 -17.15 4.43
CA GLN A 25 10.58 -18.40 3.71
C GLN A 25 11.73 -18.45 2.70
N THR A 26 12.69 -19.33 2.96
CA THR A 26 13.74 -19.72 2.03
C THR A 26 13.12 -20.55 0.90
N ASN A 27 12.23 -19.97 0.10
CA ASN A 27 11.76 -20.62 -1.11
C ASN A 27 12.76 -20.32 -2.21
N SER A 28 13.50 -21.34 -2.64
CA SER A 28 14.31 -21.25 -3.85
C SER A 28 13.42 -20.84 -5.02
N CYS A 29 13.90 -19.97 -5.91
CA CYS A 29 13.26 -19.69 -7.21
C CYS A 29 13.09 -20.93 -8.09
N ASP A 30 13.61 -22.08 -7.67
CA ASP A 30 13.55 -23.33 -8.41
C ASP A 30 12.21 -24.02 -8.33
N ASP A 31 11.42 -23.75 -7.29
CA ASP A 31 10.08 -24.30 -7.17
C ASP A 31 9.13 -23.60 -8.14
N ILE A 32 8.30 -24.40 -8.81
CA ILE A 32 7.20 -23.87 -9.62
C ILE A 32 6.21 -23.23 -8.64
N PRO A 33 5.87 -21.94 -8.81
CA PRO A 33 4.94 -21.28 -7.91
C PRO A 33 3.56 -21.92 -8.01
N THR A 34 2.89 -22.09 -6.88
CA THR A 34 1.50 -22.60 -6.80
C THR A 34 0.46 -21.52 -7.12
N ILE A 35 0.88 -20.35 -7.59
CA ILE A 35 0.02 -19.20 -7.88
C ILE A 35 -1.10 -19.54 -8.87
N ASP A 36 -0.86 -20.46 -9.80
CA ASP A 36 -1.86 -20.88 -10.80
C ASP A 36 -3.06 -21.60 -10.16
N LEU A 37 -2.90 -22.13 -8.94
CA LEU A 37 -3.97 -22.77 -8.17
C LEU A 37 -4.87 -21.77 -7.42
N ILE A 38 -4.44 -20.52 -7.29
CA ILE A 38 -5.20 -19.46 -6.63
C ILE A 38 -6.15 -18.84 -7.66
N PRO A 39 -7.46 -18.63 -7.38
CA PRO A 39 -8.36 -17.94 -8.30
C PRO A 39 -7.80 -16.59 -8.75
N GLN A 40 -7.88 -16.30 -10.05
CA GLN A 40 -7.32 -15.08 -10.66
C GLN A 40 -7.79 -13.79 -9.97
N TYR A 41 -9.05 -13.76 -9.50
CA TYR A 41 -9.58 -12.64 -8.73
C TYR A 41 -8.78 -12.34 -7.45
N LEU A 42 -8.36 -13.38 -6.72
CA LEU A 42 -7.57 -13.23 -5.50
C LEU A 42 -6.14 -12.79 -5.81
N ARG A 43 -5.55 -13.27 -6.91
CA ARG A 43 -4.22 -12.80 -7.36
C ARG A 43 -4.23 -11.31 -7.71
N PHE A 44 -5.20 -10.86 -8.50
CA PHE A 44 -5.34 -9.43 -8.83
C PHE A 44 -5.67 -8.58 -7.60
N LEU A 45 -6.41 -9.13 -6.62
CA LEU A 45 -6.64 -8.45 -5.35
C LEU A 45 -5.34 -8.28 -4.57
N GLN A 46 -4.50 -9.32 -4.50
CA GLN A 46 -3.20 -9.25 -3.85
C GLN A 46 -2.29 -8.21 -4.52
N GLU A 47 -2.14 -8.25 -5.84
CA GLU A 47 -1.35 -7.27 -6.60
C GLU A 47 -1.88 -5.83 -6.38
N TRP A 48 -3.20 -5.66 -6.36
CA TRP A 48 -3.81 -4.36 -6.11
C TRP A 48 -3.52 -3.84 -4.70
N VAL A 49 -3.57 -4.72 -3.68
CA VAL A 49 -3.24 -4.37 -2.29
C VAL A 49 -1.75 -4.04 -2.15
N GLU A 50 -0.86 -4.82 -2.76
CA GLU A 50 0.58 -4.56 -2.76
C GLU A 50 0.89 -3.18 -3.37
N HIS A 51 0.33 -2.90 -4.54
CA HIS A 51 0.50 -1.61 -5.21
C HIS A 51 -0.07 -0.43 -4.40
N PHE A 52 -1.23 -0.61 -3.77
CA PHE A 52 -1.79 0.39 -2.86
C PHE A 52 -0.87 0.64 -1.66
N CYS A 53 -0.38 -0.43 -1.02
CA CYS A 53 0.46 -0.36 0.17
C CYS A 53 1.79 0.35 -0.11
N GLU A 54 2.41 0.07 -1.25
CA GLU A 54 3.64 0.75 -1.69
C GLU A 54 3.42 2.26 -1.81
N GLN A 55 2.41 2.68 -2.59
CA GLN A 55 2.10 4.11 -2.74
C GLN A 55 1.71 4.75 -1.41
N ARG A 56 0.90 4.05 -0.59
CA ARG A 56 0.51 4.53 0.73
C ARG A 56 1.73 4.75 1.62
N GLN A 57 2.70 3.85 1.60
CA GLN A 57 3.92 3.96 2.38
C GLN A 57 4.72 5.20 1.96
N GLU A 58 4.86 5.46 0.66
CA GLU A 58 5.51 6.68 0.17
C GLU A 58 4.79 7.96 0.59
N LYS A 59 3.46 7.98 0.52
CA LYS A 59 2.67 9.18 0.87
C LYS A 59 2.55 9.41 2.38
N VAL A 60 2.63 8.37 3.20
CA VAL A 60 2.54 8.51 4.67
C VAL A 60 3.88 8.88 5.31
N LYS A 61 5.04 8.51 4.71
CA LYS A 61 6.38 8.94 5.17
C LYS A 61 6.46 10.45 5.46
N PRO A 62 6.12 11.36 4.53
CA PRO A 62 6.19 12.79 4.78
C PRO A 62 5.18 13.27 5.84
N VAL A 63 4.01 12.60 5.97
CA VAL A 63 3.06 12.90 7.05
C VAL A 63 3.71 12.58 8.40
N ILE A 64 4.29 11.39 8.53
CA ILE A 64 4.97 10.97 9.76
C ILE A 64 6.11 11.93 10.08
N GLU A 65 7.00 12.23 9.14
CA GLU A 65 8.14 13.12 9.37
C GLU A 65 7.72 14.52 9.82
N ASN A 66 6.71 15.11 9.17
CA ASN A 66 6.29 16.49 9.45
C ASN A 66 5.34 16.59 10.66
N CYS A 67 4.63 15.51 11.00
CA CYS A 67 3.71 15.50 12.14
C CYS A 67 4.32 14.87 13.41
N LYS A 68 5.40 14.09 13.32
CA LYS A 68 6.05 13.42 14.46
C LYS A 68 6.60 14.43 15.47
N SER A 69 7.19 15.52 14.99
CA SER A 69 7.65 16.64 15.84
C SER A 69 6.50 17.42 16.49
N CYS A 70 5.27 17.28 15.99
CA CYS A 70 4.10 17.92 16.57
C CYS A 70 3.41 17.04 17.66
N LYS A 71 3.88 15.80 17.92
CA LYS A 71 3.36 14.94 18.98
C LYS A 71 3.97 15.28 20.34
N ASN A 72 3.11 15.56 21.32
CA ASN A 72 3.46 15.51 22.75
C ASN A 72 2.69 14.40 23.46
N THR A 73 3.33 13.85 24.49
CA THR A 73 2.81 12.88 25.46
C THR A 73 1.76 13.52 26.38
N SER A 74 0.58 12.89 26.42
CA SER A 74 -0.58 13.17 27.30
C SER A 74 -1.59 14.23 26.83
N GLY A 75 -2.83 13.76 26.59
CA GLY A 75 -4.07 14.50 26.87
C GLY A 75 -4.57 15.51 25.84
N GLU A 76 -5.90 15.70 25.86
CA GLU A 76 -6.75 16.45 24.93
C GLU A 76 -6.41 17.94 24.68
N ARG A 77 -5.42 18.55 25.34
CA ARG A 77 -5.03 19.96 25.07
C ARG A 77 -3.55 20.21 25.33
N LYS A 78 -2.94 20.93 24.37
CA LYS A 78 -1.63 21.64 24.33
C LYS A 78 -0.47 20.93 23.63
N ILE A 79 -0.35 21.27 22.34
CA ILE A 79 0.83 21.08 21.48
C ILE A 79 1.99 21.95 22.03
N GLY A 80 3.22 21.42 22.06
CA GLY A 80 4.45 22.17 22.39
C GLY A 80 5.49 21.36 23.15
N GLY A 81 6.40 20.69 22.45
CA GLY A 81 7.64 20.13 22.99
C GLY A 81 8.80 20.79 22.24
N THR A 82 9.67 21.50 22.96
CA THR A 82 10.85 22.28 22.50
C THR A 82 10.62 23.52 21.61
N CYS A 83 9.39 23.82 21.20
CA CYS A 83 9.13 24.96 20.32
C CYS A 83 8.08 25.92 20.90
N ASN A 84 8.48 27.17 21.14
CA ASN A 84 7.59 28.28 21.50
C ASN A 84 6.54 28.55 20.39
N GLY A 85 5.46 29.26 20.74
CA GLY A 85 4.20 29.35 19.98
C GLY A 85 4.28 29.44 18.44
N GLU A 86 5.23 30.21 17.89
CA GLU A 86 5.40 30.33 16.43
C GLU A 86 5.77 29.00 15.76
N CYS A 87 6.74 28.27 16.30
CA CYS A 87 7.18 26.97 15.76
C CYS A 87 6.08 25.89 15.89
N LYS A 88 5.22 25.99 16.91
CA LYS A 88 4.02 25.15 17.02
C LYS A 88 3.02 25.41 15.89
N THR A 89 2.68 26.68 15.62
CA THR A 89 1.74 27.01 14.54
C THR A 89 2.29 26.63 13.17
N GLU A 90 3.61 26.72 12.97
CA GLU A 90 4.25 26.27 11.75
C GLU A 90 4.28 24.74 11.61
N CYS A 91 4.52 24.01 12.71
CA CYS A 91 4.40 22.55 12.77
C CYS A 91 2.99 22.09 12.39
N GLU A 92 1.97 22.69 13.00
CA GLU A 92 0.55 22.39 12.70
C GLU A 92 0.21 22.65 11.24
N LYS A 93 0.65 23.78 10.67
CA LYS A 93 0.44 24.10 9.24
C LYS A 93 1.14 23.08 8.33
N LYS A 94 2.41 22.75 8.60
CA LYS A 94 3.17 21.76 7.81
C LYS A 94 2.53 20.38 7.89
N CYS A 95 2.17 19.94 9.10
CA CYS A 95 1.48 18.67 9.32
C CYS A 95 0.13 18.64 8.59
N LYS A 96 -0.70 19.68 8.75
CA LYS A 96 -2.00 19.79 8.08
C LYS A 96 -1.86 19.73 6.55
N ASN A 97 -0.92 20.48 5.98
CA ASN A 97 -0.65 20.45 4.53
C ASN A 97 -0.28 19.04 4.04
N LYS A 98 0.54 18.28 4.80
CA LYS A 98 0.88 16.89 4.44
C LYS A 98 -0.30 15.93 4.63
N CYS A 99 -1.09 16.09 5.69
CA CYS A 99 -2.32 15.33 5.91
C CYS A 99 -3.33 15.58 4.79
N ASP A 100 -3.51 16.84 4.36
CA ASP A 100 -4.39 17.20 3.25
C ASP A 100 -3.89 16.62 1.92
N ALA A 101 -2.57 16.59 1.69
CA ALA A 101 -1.99 15.93 0.53
C ALA A 101 -2.25 14.41 0.55
N TYR A 102 -2.12 13.76 1.71
CA TYR A 102 -2.45 12.34 1.87
C TYR A 102 -3.95 12.07 1.69
N LYS A 103 -4.82 12.91 2.27
CA LYS A 103 -6.26 12.83 2.08
C LYS A 103 -6.64 12.95 0.61
N ASN A 104 -6.05 13.92 -0.08
CA ASN A 104 -6.19 14.07 -1.53
C ASN A 104 -5.71 12.82 -2.29
N PHE A 105 -4.66 12.15 -1.86
CA PHE A 105 -4.21 10.89 -2.48
C PHE A 105 -5.26 9.78 -2.36
N ILE A 106 -5.95 9.67 -1.22
CA ILE A 106 -6.99 8.65 -1.00
C ILE A 106 -8.28 9.01 -1.75
N GLU A 107 -8.67 10.28 -1.74
CA GLU A 107 -9.98 10.75 -2.22
C GLU A 107 -9.99 11.19 -3.68
N LYS A 108 -8.87 11.65 -4.25
CA LYS A 108 -8.83 12.07 -5.66
C LYS A 108 -8.75 10.87 -6.58
N CYS A 109 -9.50 10.94 -7.66
CA CYS A 109 -9.38 10.01 -8.77
C CYS A 109 -8.03 10.18 -9.47
N VAL A 110 -7.25 9.11 -9.53
CA VAL A 110 -6.09 9.01 -10.42
C VAL A 110 -6.43 8.13 -11.63
N THR A 111 -5.69 8.31 -12.72
CA THR A 111 -5.87 7.55 -13.95
C THR A 111 -5.54 6.07 -13.73
N ALA A 112 -5.82 5.20 -14.71
CA ALA A 112 -5.49 3.77 -14.62
C ALA A 112 -4.00 3.52 -14.32
N ALA A 113 -3.11 4.35 -14.87
CA ALA A 113 -1.68 4.32 -14.60
C ALA A 113 -1.29 4.69 -13.14
N GLY A 114 -2.16 5.39 -12.42
CA GLY A 114 -1.98 5.72 -10.99
C GLY A 114 -2.66 4.74 -10.03
N GLY A 115 -3.24 3.65 -10.53
CA GLY A 115 -3.78 2.56 -9.71
C GLY A 115 -5.30 2.55 -9.49
N THR A 116 -6.04 3.62 -9.85
CA THR A 116 -7.49 3.69 -9.53
C THR A 116 -8.45 3.91 -10.70
N SER A 117 -8.00 3.85 -11.95
CA SER A 117 -8.86 3.85 -13.15
C SER A 117 -9.98 4.91 -13.13
N GLY A 118 -9.68 6.11 -12.64
CA GLY A 118 -10.62 7.23 -12.59
C GLY A 118 -11.59 7.22 -11.41
N SER A 119 -11.39 6.37 -10.40
CA SER A 119 -12.17 6.37 -9.13
C SER A 119 -11.27 6.62 -7.91
N PRO A 120 -11.81 7.02 -6.74
CA PRO A 120 -11.04 7.06 -5.50
C PRO A 120 -10.65 5.66 -5.01
N TRP A 121 -9.59 5.55 -4.22
CA TRP A 121 -9.14 4.28 -3.62
C TRP A 121 -10.22 3.65 -2.74
N SER A 122 -10.90 4.46 -1.92
CA SER A 122 -12.00 4.02 -1.04
C SER A 122 -13.15 3.39 -1.84
N LYS A 123 -13.61 4.08 -2.88
CA LYS A 123 -14.69 3.60 -3.75
C LYS A 123 -14.33 2.27 -4.43
N ARG A 124 -13.07 2.11 -4.86
CA ARG A 124 -12.63 0.87 -5.50
C ARG A 124 -12.56 -0.28 -4.50
N TRP A 125 -12.08 -0.02 -3.29
CA TRP A 125 -12.09 -0.98 -2.21
C TRP A 125 -13.51 -1.46 -1.88
N ASP A 126 -14.48 -0.54 -1.80
CA ASP A 126 -15.88 -0.90 -1.54
C ASP A 126 -16.43 -1.83 -2.63
N GLN A 127 -16.12 -1.57 -3.91
CA GLN A 127 -16.53 -2.45 -5.02
C GLN A 127 -15.91 -3.85 -4.91
N ILE A 128 -14.63 -3.92 -4.56
CA ILE A 128 -13.91 -5.18 -4.34
C ILE A 128 -14.58 -5.94 -3.20
N TYR A 129 -14.79 -5.29 -2.06
CA TYR A 129 -15.40 -5.87 -0.88
C TYR A 129 -16.80 -6.43 -1.17
N MET A 130 -17.66 -5.66 -1.84
CA MET A 130 -18.99 -6.12 -2.23
C MET A 130 -18.96 -7.35 -3.13
N ARG A 131 -18.04 -7.38 -4.11
CA ARG A 131 -17.89 -8.52 -5.01
C ARG A 131 -17.36 -9.77 -4.30
N TYR A 132 -16.37 -9.60 -3.44
CA TYR A 132 -15.83 -10.68 -2.62
C TYR A 132 -16.89 -11.27 -1.68
N SER A 133 -17.66 -10.39 -1.03
CA SER A 133 -18.75 -10.78 -0.15
C SER A 133 -19.83 -11.57 -0.91
N LYS A 134 -20.18 -11.12 -2.13
CA LYS A 134 -21.09 -11.86 -3.01
C LYS A 134 -20.57 -13.26 -3.31
N TYR A 135 -19.28 -13.43 -3.63
CA TYR A 135 -18.70 -14.75 -3.87
C TYR A 135 -18.73 -15.68 -2.65
N ILE A 136 -18.60 -15.12 -1.44
CA ILE A 136 -18.76 -15.89 -0.21
C ILE A 136 -20.19 -16.38 -0.06
N GLU A 137 -21.18 -15.52 -0.31
CA GLU A 137 -22.60 -15.91 -0.23
C GLU A 137 -22.99 -16.92 -1.31
N ASP A 138 -22.55 -16.72 -2.57
CA ASP A 138 -22.84 -17.63 -3.68
C ASP A 138 -22.19 -19.02 -3.51
N ALA A 139 -21.18 -19.15 -2.64
CA ALA A 139 -20.47 -20.40 -2.37
C ALA A 139 -21.04 -21.19 -1.18
N LYS A 140 -22.05 -20.64 -0.46
CA LYS A 140 -22.79 -21.35 0.59
C LYS A 140 -23.85 -22.26 -0.01
#